data_AF-X1G2M5-F1
#
_entry.id   AF-X1G2M5-F1
#
_cell.length_a   1.000
_cell.length_b   1.000
_cell.length_c   1.000
_cell.angle_alpha   90.00
_cell.angle_beta   90.00
_cell.angle_gamma   90.00
#
_symmetry.space_group_name_H-M   'P 1'
#
loop_
_entity.id
_entity.type
_entity.pdbx_description
1 polymer ?
#
loop_
_entity_poly.entity_id
_entity_poly.type
_entity_poly.pdbx_seq_one_letter_code
_entity_poly.pdbx_strand_id
1 'polypeptide(L)'
;MALTGLQIFKLLPKTNCKKCGMPTCLAFAMQLAQKRAKLEDCPDVSEEAKKVLAAAATPPMHKVVFGSGDNQVQVGQETVMFRHEEKFYNPTVLAVTVSDKLTGEDLKKRIESVNSLQFERVGTRIAVNALAVTNDSGSATQFAQVCAKAKELSNLALILVSDFPEAMTAAVGKTADVVPLIAQATADTAEAMAKIAKENNCPLVAKADSIEALADLSDKIKAQGVED
;
A
#
# COMPACT_ATOMS: atom_id res chain seq x y z
N MET A 1 15.81 -11.16 -5.57
CA MET A 1 16.54 -9.92 -5.24
C MET A 1 17.00 -9.30 -6.53
N ALA A 2 17.19 -7.98 -6.60
CA ALA A 2 17.74 -7.33 -7.79
C ALA A 2 19.20 -7.78 -8.08
N LEU A 3 19.92 -8.25 -7.05
CA LEU A 3 21.31 -8.71 -7.19
C LEU A 3 21.39 -10.17 -7.64
N THR A 4 22.26 -10.41 -8.61
CA THR A 4 22.72 -11.74 -8.99
C THR A 4 23.53 -12.38 -7.86
N GLY A 5 23.57 -13.71 -7.80
CA GLY A 5 24.36 -14.40 -6.78
C GLY A 5 25.86 -14.05 -6.82
N LEU A 6 26.39 -13.63 -7.98
CA LEU A 6 27.78 -13.14 -8.08
C LEU A 6 27.96 -11.77 -7.42
N GLN A 7 27.00 -10.86 -7.57
CA GLN A 7 27.04 -9.56 -6.90
C GLN A 7 26.91 -9.73 -5.38
N ILE A 8 26.04 -10.64 -4.92
CA ILE A 8 25.91 -10.98 -3.50
C ILE A 8 27.23 -11.56 -2.97
N PHE A 9 27.86 -12.49 -3.70
CA PHE A 9 29.13 -13.10 -3.31
C PHE A 9 30.27 -12.08 -3.12
N LYS A 10 30.28 -10.98 -3.89
CA LYS A 10 31.28 -9.91 -3.74
C LYS A 10 31.20 -9.21 -2.38
N LEU A 11 30.01 -9.15 -1.79
CA LEU A 11 29.72 -8.48 -0.51
C LEU A 11 29.86 -9.42 0.70
N LEU A 12 29.97 -10.73 0.47
CA LEU A 12 30.14 -11.70 1.56
C LEU A 12 31.61 -11.77 2.05
N PRO A 13 31.85 -12.30 3.26
CA PRO A 13 33.21 -12.42 3.84
C PRO A 13 34.17 -13.35 3.10
N LYS A 14 33.65 -14.21 2.20
CA LYS A 14 34.43 -15.19 1.40
C LYS A 14 35.27 -16.18 2.24
N THR A 15 34.89 -16.40 3.50
CA THR A 15 35.60 -17.31 4.41
C THR A 15 35.32 -18.79 4.12
N ASN A 16 34.22 -19.12 3.44
CA ASN A 16 33.75 -20.49 3.22
C ASN A 16 33.67 -21.33 4.51
N CYS A 17 33.35 -20.69 5.64
CA CYS A 17 33.38 -21.30 6.97
C CYS A 17 32.27 -22.32 7.24
N LYS A 18 31.26 -22.42 6.35
CA LYS A 18 30.10 -23.33 6.44
C LYS A 18 29.17 -23.12 7.66
N LYS A 19 29.38 -22.05 8.44
CA LYS A 19 28.54 -21.72 9.61
C LYS A 19 27.07 -21.45 9.24
N CYS A 20 26.81 -20.99 8.02
CA CYS A 20 25.46 -20.80 7.48
C CYS A 20 24.82 -22.08 6.89
N GLY A 21 25.41 -23.26 7.12
CA GLY A 21 24.92 -24.54 6.60
C GLY A 21 25.21 -24.79 5.11
N MET A 22 25.81 -23.83 4.40
CA MET A 22 26.14 -23.95 2.98
C MET A 22 27.61 -24.35 2.77
N PRO A 23 27.93 -25.15 1.73
CA PRO A 23 29.29 -25.64 1.50
C PRO A 23 30.30 -24.54 1.15
N THR A 24 29.84 -23.44 0.56
CA THR A 24 30.67 -22.27 0.18
C THR A 24 29.87 -20.97 0.32
N CYS A 25 30.55 -19.84 0.44
CA CYS A 25 29.92 -18.51 0.42
C CYS A 25 29.23 -18.23 -0.94
N LEU A 26 29.72 -18.80 -2.04
CA LEU A 26 29.07 -18.69 -3.34
C LEU A 26 27.74 -19.46 -3.38
N ALA A 27 27.70 -20.67 -2.80
CA ALA A 27 26.47 -21.44 -2.68
C ALA A 27 25.43 -20.69 -1.83
N PHE A 28 25.86 -20.09 -0.72
CA PHE A 28 25.01 -19.22 0.10
C PHE A 28 24.49 -18.02 -0.69
N ALA A 29 25.35 -17.35 -1.46
CA ALA A 29 24.95 -16.21 -2.30
C ALA A 29 23.91 -16.57 -3.38
N MET A 30 24.01 -17.75 -3.99
CA MET A 30 23.03 -18.25 -4.95
C MET A 30 21.67 -18.54 -4.28
N GLN A 31 21.69 -19.12 -3.09
CA GLN A 31 20.48 -19.41 -2.32
C GLN A 31 19.79 -18.14 -1.81
N LEU A 32 20.57 -17.13 -1.42
CA LEU A 32 20.06 -15.78 -1.13
C LEU A 32 19.38 -15.16 -2.36
N ALA A 33 20.03 -15.17 -3.52
CA ALA A 33 19.45 -14.63 -4.76
C ALA A 33 18.09 -15.28 -5.10
N GLN A 34 17.97 -16.58 -4.83
CA GLN A 34 16.77 -17.40 -5.03
C GLN A 34 15.74 -17.31 -3.88
N LYS A 35 15.96 -16.47 -2.86
CA LYS A 35 15.11 -16.34 -1.65
C LYS A 35 14.94 -17.64 -0.85
N ARG A 36 15.92 -18.55 -0.92
CA ARG A 36 15.92 -19.86 -0.23
C ARG A 36 16.74 -19.86 1.07
N ALA A 37 17.45 -18.79 1.35
CA ALA A 37 18.20 -18.56 2.59
C ALA A 37 17.97 -17.12 3.07
N LYS A 38 18.28 -16.84 4.34
CA LYS A 38 18.22 -15.48 4.92
C LYS A 38 19.63 -14.96 5.15
N LEU A 39 19.82 -13.64 5.03
CA LEU A 39 21.13 -13.04 5.26
C LEU A 39 21.61 -13.25 6.71
N GLU A 40 20.67 -13.30 7.64
CA GLU A 40 20.83 -13.59 9.08
C GLU A 40 21.52 -14.94 9.34
N ASP A 41 21.45 -15.89 8.40
CA ASP A 41 22.07 -17.21 8.55
C ASP A 41 23.61 -17.14 8.51
N CYS A 42 24.19 -16.03 8.04
CA CYS A 42 25.64 -15.81 8.02
C CYS A 42 26.07 -14.93 9.22
N PRO A 43 26.71 -15.50 10.25
CA PRO A 43 27.10 -14.73 11.43
C PRO A 43 28.25 -13.75 11.18
N ASP A 44 29.04 -13.97 10.13
CA ASP A 44 30.27 -13.24 9.86
C ASP A 44 30.06 -12.08 8.85
N VAL A 45 28.82 -11.78 8.42
CA VAL A 45 28.55 -10.72 7.43
C VAL A 45 28.67 -9.33 8.07
N SER A 46 29.38 -8.42 7.40
CA SER A 46 29.60 -7.05 7.91
C SER A 46 28.31 -6.23 7.89
N GLU A 47 28.23 -5.22 8.77
CA GLU A 47 27.06 -4.33 8.85
C GLU A 47 26.85 -3.53 7.55
N GLU A 48 27.93 -3.17 6.86
CA GLU A 48 27.88 -2.51 5.55
C GLU A 48 27.28 -3.43 4.49
N ALA A 49 27.73 -4.69 4.46
CA ALA A 49 27.18 -5.70 3.56
C ALA A 49 25.71 -5.99 3.86
N LYS A 50 25.30 -6.00 5.15
CA LYS A 50 23.89 -6.09 5.55
C LYS A 50 23.06 -4.95 4.99
N LYS A 51 23.52 -3.70 5.12
CA LYS A 51 22.80 -2.54 4.60
C LYS A 51 22.63 -2.60 3.08
N VAL A 52 23.70 -2.91 2.34
CA VAL A 52 23.64 -2.98 0.86
C VAL A 52 22.74 -4.13 0.39
N LEU A 53 22.87 -5.31 1.01
CA LEU A 53 22.05 -6.47 0.65
C LEU A 53 20.58 -6.30 1.07
N ALA A 54 20.31 -5.67 2.22
CA ALA A 54 18.95 -5.33 2.65
C ALA A 54 18.29 -4.35 1.67
N ALA A 55 18.99 -3.27 1.30
CA ALA A 55 18.50 -2.30 0.32
C ALA A 55 18.20 -2.94 -1.04
N ALA A 56 19.00 -3.92 -1.48
CA ALA A 56 18.78 -4.63 -2.74
C ALA A 56 17.79 -5.80 -2.65
N ALA A 57 17.40 -6.19 -1.44
CA ALA A 57 16.37 -7.16 -1.16
C ALA A 57 14.98 -6.52 -1.02
N THR A 58 14.91 -5.20 -0.79
CA THR A 58 13.66 -4.45 -0.82
C THR A 58 12.92 -4.71 -2.14
N PRO A 59 11.64 -5.09 -2.10
CA PRO A 59 10.84 -5.25 -3.30
C PRO A 59 10.88 -3.97 -4.16
N PRO A 60 10.91 -4.07 -5.50
CA PRO A 60 10.87 -2.89 -6.38
C PRO A 60 9.66 -1.97 -6.12
N MET A 61 8.55 -2.56 -5.67
CA MET A 61 7.33 -1.88 -5.27
C MET A 61 6.98 -2.24 -3.83
N HIS A 62 6.72 -1.25 -2.99
CA HIS A 62 6.24 -1.47 -1.63
C HIS A 62 4.86 -2.12 -1.61
N LYS A 63 4.53 -2.81 -0.52
CA LYS A 63 3.20 -3.36 -0.27
C LYS A 63 2.41 -2.35 0.56
N VAL A 64 1.35 -1.81 0.01
CA VAL A 64 0.43 -0.91 0.73
C VAL A 64 -0.82 -1.68 1.11
N VAL A 65 -1.29 -1.51 2.34
CA VAL A 65 -2.42 -2.23 2.91
C VAL A 65 -3.40 -1.24 3.51
N PHE A 66 -4.70 -1.39 3.22
CA PHE A 66 -5.75 -0.57 3.80
C PHE A 66 -7.05 -1.35 3.96
N GLY A 67 -7.96 -0.83 4.78
CA GLY A 67 -9.08 -1.60 5.31
C GLY A 67 -8.69 -2.43 6.53
N SER A 68 -9.70 -3.01 7.17
CA SER A 68 -9.53 -3.83 8.37
C SER A 68 -10.34 -5.13 8.29
N GLY A 69 -9.98 -6.10 9.13
CA GLY A 69 -10.63 -7.41 9.20
C GLY A 69 -10.55 -8.19 7.89
N ASP A 70 -11.62 -8.94 7.59
CA ASP A 70 -11.66 -9.87 6.45
C ASP A 70 -11.69 -9.20 5.07
N ASN A 71 -11.98 -7.88 5.02
CA ASN A 71 -12.04 -7.11 3.77
C ASN A 71 -10.87 -6.14 3.62
N GLN A 72 -9.80 -6.33 4.41
CA GLN A 72 -8.53 -5.65 4.16
C GLN A 72 -8.01 -5.98 2.75
N VAL A 73 -7.54 -4.96 2.05
CA VAL A 73 -6.99 -5.09 0.70
C VAL A 73 -5.52 -4.73 0.71
N GLN A 74 -4.78 -5.29 -0.24
CA GLN A 74 -3.36 -5.01 -0.41
C GLN A 74 -3.03 -4.78 -1.89
N VAL A 75 -2.15 -3.84 -2.15
CA VAL A 75 -1.64 -3.49 -3.48
C VAL A 75 -0.13 -3.37 -3.46
N GLY A 76 0.48 -3.39 -4.66
CA GLY A 76 1.93 -3.30 -4.81
C GLY A 76 2.62 -4.64 -4.63
N GLN A 77 3.88 -4.64 -4.18
CA GLN A 77 4.72 -5.84 -4.05
C GLN A 77 4.90 -6.67 -5.34
N GLU A 78 4.65 -6.10 -6.51
CA GLU A 78 4.85 -6.78 -7.79
C GLU A 78 6.33 -6.76 -8.20
N THR A 79 6.75 -7.80 -8.92
CA THR A 79 8.17 -8.05 -9.25
C THR A 79 8.44 -8.13 -10.75
N VAL A 80 7.41 -8.26 -11.59
CA VAL A 80 7.53 -8.50 -13.03
C VAL A 80 6.59 -7.60 -13.83
N MET A 81 6.96 -7.31 -15.07
CA MET A 81 6.12 -6.57 -16.01
C MET A 81 5.18 -7.51 -16.78
N PHE A 82 5.58 -8.76 -16.98
CA PHE A 82 4.83 -9.75 -17.75
C PHE A 82 4.49 -10.98 -16.91
N ARG A 83 3.20 -11.33 -16.89
CA ARG A 83 2.66 -12.46 -16.10
C ARG A 83 3.19 -13.86 -16.46
N HIS A 84 3.95 -13.98 -17.56
CA HIS A 84 4.54 -15.25 -17.99
C HIS A 84 5.98 -15.41 -17.49
N GLU A 85 6.62 -14.34 -17.02
CA GLU A 85 7.92 -14.39 -16.33
C GLU A 85 7.73 -14.85 -14.87
N GLU A 86 6.70 -14.30 -14.21
CA GLU A 86 6.23 -14.67 -12.88
C GLU A 86 4.74 -14.31 -12.77
N LYS A 87 4.00 -14.86 -11.79
CA LYS A 87 2.62 -14.44 -11.55
C LYS A 87 2.56 -13.03 -10.97
N PHE A 88 1.50 -12.30 -11.28
CA PHE A 88 1.12 -11.14 -10.47
C PHE A 88 0.51 -11.62 -9.15
N TYR A 89 0.91 -11.00 -8.04
CA TYR A 89 0.59 -11.49 -6.71
C TYR A 89 -0.68 -10.87 -6.14
N ASN A 90 -0.91 -9.58 -6.38
CA ASN A 90 -1.97 -8.80 -5.77
C ASN A 90 -2.98 -8.37 -6.84
N PRO A 91 -4.20 -8.94 -6.83
CA PRO A 91 -5.26 -8.53 -7.75
C PRO A 91 -5.57 -7.03 -7.63
N THR A 92 -5.97 -6.43 -8.74
CA THR A 92 -6.40 -5.02 -8.76
C THR A 92 -7.58 -4.80 -7.81
N VAL A 93 -7.46 -3.81 -6.93
CA VAL A 93 -8.55 -3.37 -6.05
C VAL A 93 -9.57 -2.59 -6.87
N LEU A 94 -10.80 -3.09 -6.96
CA LEU A 94 -11.91 -2.40 -7.60
C LEU A 94 -12.71 -1.62 -6.56
N ALA A 95 -12.75 -0.29 -6.74
CA ALA A 95 -13.51 0.61 -5.91
C ALA A 95 -14.70 1.22 -6.66
N VAL A 96 -15.83 1.43 -5.97
CA VAL A 96 -16.97 2.18 -6.52
C VAL A 96 -17.11 3.52 -5.81
N THR A 97 -17.30 4.58 -6.59
CA THR A 97 -17.47 5.93 -6.07
C THR A 97 -18.87 6.18 -5.52
N VAL A 98 -18.92 6.93 -4.42
CA VAL A 98 -20.11 7.45 -3.76
C VAL A 98 -19.88 8.92 -3.42
N SER A 99 -20.67 9.78 -4.02
CA SER A 99 -20.63 11.22 -3.75
C SER A 99 -21.18 11.55 -2.37
N ASP A 100 -20.51 12.45 -1.65
CA ASP A 100 -21.01 12.98 -0.38
C ASP A 100 -22.24 13.88 -0.52
N LYS A 101 -22.61 14.27 -1.74
CA LYS A 101 -23.88 14.94 -2.06
C LYS A 101 -25.09 14.02 -1.87
N LEU A 102 -24.89 12.70 -1.94
CA LEU A 102 -25.94 11.73 -1.64
C LEU A 102 -26.16 11.71 -0.12
N THR A 103 -27.42 11.86 0.29
CA THR A 103 -27.80 11.85 1.71
C THR A 103 -29.02 10.95 1.94
N GLY A 104 -29.30 10.65 3.21
CA GLY A 104 -30.49 9.89 3.61
C GLY A 104 -30.62 8.54 2.91
N GLU A 105 -31.83 8.31 2.39
CA GLU A 105 -32.24 7.06 1.72
C GLU A 105 -31.40 6.77 0.45
N ASP A 106 -31.05 7.81 -0.32
CA ASP A 106 -30.34 7.65 -1.59
C ASP A 106 -28.90 7.19 -1.39
N LEU A 107 -28.24 7.73 -0.36
CA LEU A 107 -26.91 7.26 0.05
C LEU A 107 -26.94 5.78 0.45
N LYS A 108 -27.92 5.41 1.27
CA LYS A 108 -28.08 4.03 1.75
C LYS A 108 -28.30 3.07 0.57
N LYS A 109 -29.23 3.38 -0.32
CA LYS A 109 -29.51 2.57 -1.53
C LYS A 109 -28.28 2.42 -2.42
N ARG A 110 -27.49 3.49 -2.59
CA ARG A 110 -26.25 3.44 -3.36
C ARG A 110 -25.25 2.47 -2.73
N ILE A 111 -25.01 2.57 -1.42
CA ILE A 111 -24.05 1.69 -0.72
C ILE A 111 -24.53 0.23 -0.73
N GLU A 112 -25.81 -0.03 -0.48
CA GLU A 112 -26.39 -1.37 -0.57
C GLU A 112 -26.22 -1.99 -1.95
N SER A 113 -26.43 -1.18 -3.01
CA SER A 113 -26.17 -1.61 -4.38
C SER A 113 -24.72 -1.99 -4.58
N VAL A 114 -23.76 -1.18 -4.06
CA VAL A 114 -22.32 -1.50 -4.13
C VAL A 114 -22.00 -2.79 -3.37
N ASN A 115 -22.53 -2.98 -2.17
CA ASN A 115 -22.34 -4.21 -1.39
C ASN A 115 -22.87 -5.45 -2.12
N SER A 116 -23.90 -5.28 -2.95
CA SER A 116 -24.47 -6.36 -3.78
C SER A 116 -23.68 -6.66 -5.06
N LEU A 117 -22.67 -5.86 -5.42
CA LEU A 117 -21.80 -6.09 -6.58
C LEU A 117 -20.81 -7.23 -6.31
N GLN A 118 -21.36 -8.42 -6.20
CA GLN A 118 -20.68 -9.68 -6.00
C GLN A 118 -21.35 -10.76 -6.83
N PHE A 119 -20.57 -11.62 -7.45
CA PHE A 119 -21.06 -12.71 -8.28
C PHE A 119 -20.16 -13.93 -8.16
N GLU A 120 -20.75 -15.10 -8.28
CA GLU A 120 -20.02 -16.36 -8.31
C GLU A 120 -19.75 -16.74 -9.78
N ARG A 121 -18.49 -17.05 -10.07
CA ARG A 121 -18.07 -17.53 -11.38
C ARG A 121 -17.14 -18.71 -11.18
N VAL A 122 -17.59 -19.90 -11.62
CA VAL A 122 -16.81 -21.15 -11.55
C VAL A 122 -16.31 -21.42 -10.11
N GLY A 123 -17.20 -21.32 -9.12
CA GLY A 123 -16.88 -21.53 -7.71
C GLY A 123 -16.03 -20.43 -7.06
N THR A 124 -15.72 -19.34 -7.77
CA THR A 124 -14.98 -18.19 -7.23
C THR A 124 -15.91 -17.02 -7.04
N ARG A 125 -15.93 -16.44 -5.83
CA ARG A 125 -16.61 -15.18 -5.55
C ARG A 125 -15.78 -14.02 -6.09
N ILE A 126 -16.36 -13.22 -6.96
CA ILE A 126 -15.80 -11.98 -7.49
C ILE A 126 -16.64 -10.84 -6.93
N ALA A 127 -16.01 -9.84 -6.32
CA ALA A 127 -16.70 -8.71 -5.71
C ALA A 127 -15.90 -7.43 -5.85
N VAL A 128 -16.57 -6.29 -5.71
CA VAL A 128 -15.89 -5.02 -5.42
C VAL A 128 -15.15 -5.12 -4.08
N ASN A 129 -14.03 -4.41 -3.98
CA ASN A 129 -13.13 -4.52 -2.84
C ASN A 129 -13.21 -3.30 -1.92
N ALA A 130 -13.54 -2.14 -2.49
CA ALA A 130 -13.50 -0.88 -1.78
C ALA A 130 -14.66 0.04 -2.15
N LEU A 131 -14.95 0.98 -1.25
CA LEU A 131 -15.89 2.06 -1.41
C LEU A 131 -15.13 3.39 -1.38
N ALA A 132 -15.25 4.20 -2.43
CA ALA A 132 -14.58 5.49 -2.51
C ALA A 132 -15.58 6.63 -2.28
N VAL A 133 -15.48 7.32 -1.15
CA VAL A 133 -16.34 8.47 -0.85
C VAL A 133 -15.68 9.73 -1.40
N THR A 134 -16.37 10.46 -2.27
CA THR A 134 -15.86 11.68 -2.92
C THR A 134 -16.46 12.94 -2.29
N ASN A 135 -15.60 13.90 -1.93
CA ASN A 135 -15.98 15.20 -1.41
C ASN A 135 -16.41 16.15 -2.54
N ASP A 136 -17.57 15.90 -3.14
CA ASP A 136 -18.12 16.74 -4.19
C ASP A 136 -18.84 17.98 -3.63
N SER A 137 -19.23 17.94 -2.36
CA SER A 137 -19.90 19.05 -1.65
C SER A 137 -18.95 20.18 -1.26
N GLY A 138 -17.66 19.88 -1.05
CA GLY A 138 -16.66 20.80 -0.49
C GLY A 138 -16.81 21.02 1.02
N SER A 139 -17.77 20.36 1.68
CA SER A 139 -18.07 20.56 3.10
C SER A 139 -17.41 19.48 3.97
N ALA A 140 -16.50 19.89 4.84
CA ALA A 140 -15.82 18.99 5.78
C ALA A 140 -16.80 18.18 6.66
N THR A 141 -17.86 18.83 7.15
CA THR A 141 -18.86 18.19 8.01
C THR A 141 -19.68 17.15 7.24
N GLN A 142 -20.14 17.49 6.04
CA GLN A 142 -20.94 16.59 5.21
C GLN A 142 -20.11 15.38 4.78
N PHE A 143 -18.91 15.62 4.27
CA PHE A 143 -17.98 14.58 3.87
C PHE A 143 -17.71 13.60 5.03
N ALA A 144 -17.37 14.09 6.22
CA ALA A 144 -17.13 13.26 7.39
C ALA A 144 -18.37 12.46 7.83
N GLN A 145 -19.58 13.02 7.71
CA GLN A 145 -20.81 12.30 8.01
C GLN A 145 -21.08 11.17 7.01
N VAL A 146 -20.86 11.41 5.71
CA VAL A 146 -21.03 10.38 4.69
C VAL A 146 -19.98 9.29 4.84
N CYS A 147 -18.73 9.62 5.14
CA CYS A 147 -17.68 8.63 5.39
C CYS A 147 -17.99 7.74 6.59
N ALA A 148 -18.51 8.32 7.68
CA ALA A 148 -18.95 7.54 8.84
C ALA A 148 -20.11 6.59 8.48
N LYS A 149 -21.12 7.07 7.75
CA LYS A 149 -22.22 6.23 7.27
C LYS A 149 -21.77 5.14 6.31
N ALA A 150 -20.81 5.44 5.44
CA ALA A 150 -20.21 4.49 4.51
C ALA A 150 -19.54 3.33 5.26
N LYS A 151 -18.79 3.65 6.31
CA LYS A 151 -18.20 2.67 7.23
C LYS A 151 -19.26 1.85 7.99
N GLU A 152 -20.36 2.45 8.42
CA GLU A 152 -21.44 1.74 9.12
C GLU A 152 -22.23 0.79 8.21
N LEU A 153 -22.41 1.17 6.94
CA LEU A 153 -23.27 0.46 5.98
C LEU A 153 -22.51 -0.53 5.09
N SER A 154 -21.17 -0.54 5.12
CA SER A 154 -20.35 -1.41 4.29
C SER A 154 -19.13 -1.90 5.05
N ASN A 155 -18.79 -3.17 4.83
CA ASN A 155 -17.56 -3.75 5.35
C ASN A 155 -16.40 -3.67 4.34
N LEU A 156 -16.60 -3.07 3.15
CA LEU A 156 -15.55 -2.90 2.15
C LEU A 156 -14.46 -1.95 2.63
N ALA A 157 -13.24 -2.06 2.09
CA ALA A 157 -12.18 -1.11 2.39
C ALA A 157 -12.59 0.31 1.98
N LEU A 158 -12.24 1.31 2.80
CA LEU A 158 -12.69 2.68 2.57
C LEU A 158 -11.59 3.51 1.91
N ILE A 159 -11.96 4.29 0.90
CA ILE A 159 -11.11 5.29 0.26
C ILE A 159 -11.77 6.66 0.45
N LEU A 160 -11.06 7.59 1.05
CA LEU A 160 -11.53 8.95 1.30
C LEU A 160 -10.94 9.86 0.23
N VAL A 161 -11.77 10.48 -0.61
CA VAL A 161 -11.31 11.32 -1.73
C VAL A 161 -11.68 12.79 -1.49
N SER A 162 -10.70 13.62 -1.14
CA SER A 162 -10.85 15.06 -0.92
C SER A 162 -9.51 15.78 -1.13
N ASP A 163 -9.55 16.95 -1.77
CA ASP A 163 -8.40 17.84 -1.89
C ASP A 163 -8.22 18.74 -0.64
N PHE A 164 -9.22 18.78 0.26
CA PHE A 164 -9.22 19.66 1.44
C PHE A 164 -8.72 18.92 2.70
N PRO A 165 -7.60 19.35 3.33
CA PRO A 165 -7.08 18.72 4.55
C PRO A 165 -8.03 18.78 5.75
N GLU A 166 -8.84 19.84 5.87
CA GLU A 166 -9.82 19.99 6.94
C GLU A 166 -10.92 18.91 6.86
N ALA A 167 -11.42 18.67 5.65
CA ALA A 167 -12.39 17.61 5.38
C ALA A 167 -11.78 16.22 5.64
N MET A 168 -10.50 16.04 5.26
CA MET A 168 -9.80 14.78 5.49
C MET A 168 -9.62 14.49 6.98
N THR A 169 -9.17 15.49 7.76
CA THR A 169 -9.06 15.39 9.23
C THR A 169 -10.38 14.97 9.86
N ALA A 170 -11.48 15.62 9.46
CA ALA A 170 -12.80 15.32 10.00
C ALA A 170 -13.30 13.91 9.64
N ALA A 171 -13.02 13.43 8.43
CA ALA A 171 -13.41 12.10 7.97
C ALA A 171 -12.56 11.00 8.60
N VAL A 172 -11.23 11.16 8.62
CA VAL A 172 -10.29 10.22 9.24
C VAL A 172 -10.57 10.11 10.74
N GLY A 173 -10.89 11.20 11.43
CA GLY A 173 -11.26 11.17 12.86
C GLY A 173 -12.46 10.28 13.20
N LYS A 174 -13.27 9.89 12.20
CA LYS A 174 -14.41 8.96 12.37
C LYS A 174 -14.16 7.56 11.78
N THR A 175 -13.07 7.38 11.04
CA THR A 175 -12.84 6.18 10.21
C THR A 175 -11.45 5.58 10.38
N ALA A 176 -10.53 6.18 11.14
CA ALA A 176 -9.15 5.72 11.30
C ALA A 176 -9.02 4.26 11.78
N ASP A 177 -9.98 3.77 12.56
CA ASP A 177 -10.02 2.38 13.05
C ASP A 177 -10.20 1.33 11.94
N VAL A 178 -10.70 1.72 10.76
CA VAL A 178 -10.77 0.85 9.58
C VAL A 178 -9.64 1.09 8.59
N VAL A 179 -8.63 1.88 8.96
CA VAL A 179 -7.42 2.17 8.17
C VAL A 179 -7.77 2.55 6.71
N PRO A 180 -8.49 3.66 6.49
CA PRO A 180 -8.88 4.09 5.16
C PRO A 180 -7.66 4.52 4.32
N LEU A 181 -7.77 4.39 3.00
CA LEU A 181 -6.84 5.02 2.06
C LEU A 181 -7.20 6.50 1.91
N ILE A 182 -6.24 7.38 2.17
CA ILE A 182 -6.41 8.83 2.04
C ILE A 182 -6.03 9.25 0.61
N ALA A 183 -6.97 9.82 -0.13
CA ALA A 183 -6.75 10.41 -1.43
C ALA A 183 -7.19 11.89 -1.41
N GLN A 184 -6.39 12.88 -1.75
CA GLN A 184 -5.01 12.81 -2.24
C GLN A 184 -4.18 13.99 -1.72
N ALA A 185 -2.87 13.77 -1.61
CA ALA A 185 -1.89 14.83 -1.43
C ALA A 185 -1.47 15.40 -2.79
N THR A 186 -1.57 16.71 -2.95
CA THR A 186 -0.97 17.45 -4.06
C THR A 186 0.27 18.20 -3.56
N ALA A 187 0.99 18.89 -4.46
CA ALA A 187 2.14 19.70 -4.08
C ALA A 187 1.82 20.73 -2.97
N ASP A 188 0.62 21.31 -2.99
CA ASP A 188 0.19 22.35 -2.05
C ASP A 188 -0.30 21.79 -0.71
N THR A 189 -0.81 20.55 -0.69
CA THR A 189 -1.41 19.93 0.49
C THR A 189 -0.57 18.82 1.12
N ALA A 190 0.60 18.52 0.54
CA ALA A 190 1.47 17.40 0.90
C ALA A 190 1.77 17.32 2.40
N GLU A 191 2.22 18.42 3.01
CA GLU A 191 2.61 18.43 4.43
C GLU A 191 1.42 18.16 5.35
N ALA A 192 0.27 18.81 5.07
CA ALA A 192 -0.94 18.65 5.86
C ALA A 192 -1.50 17.23 5.73
N MET A 193 -1.60 16.70 4.50
CA MET A 193 -2.10 15.34 4.26
C MET A 193 -1.16 14.27 4.82
N ALA A 194 0.17 14.44 4.69
CA ALA A 194 1.15 13.51 5.25
C ALA A 194 1.08 13.48 6.78
N LYS A 195 0.88 14.64 7.43
CA LYS A 195 0.68 14.70 8.89
C LYS A 195 -0.57 13.91 9.30
N ILE A 196 -1.71 14.11 8.61
CA ILE A 196 -2.96 13.39 8.90
C ILE A 196 -2.75 11.87 8.72
N ALA A 197 -2.13 11.46 7.62
CA ALA A 197 -1.83 10.05 7.33
C ALA A 197 -0.97 9.41 8.42
N LYS A 198 0.12 10.08 8.82
CA LYS A 198 1.03 9.61 9.85
C LYS A 198 0.38 9.51 11.23
N GLU A 199 -0.34 10.53 11.65
CA GLU A 199 -1.00 10.55 12.97
C GLU A 199 -2.05 9.44 13.11
N ASN A 200 -2.64 8.99 11.99
CA ASN A 200 -3.70 7.99 11.97
C ASN A 200 -3.26 6.64 11.39
N ASN A 201 -1.97 6.46 11.08
CA ASN A 201 -1.42 5.25 10.43
C ASN A 201 -2.21 4.81 9.19
N CYS A 202 -2.61 5.76 8.35
CA CYS A 202 -3.38 5.52 7.13
C CYS A 202 -2.50 5.76 5.90
N PRO A 203 -2.59 4.93 4.84
CA PRO A 203 -1.82 5.15 3.62
C PRO A 203 -2.31 6.36 2.83
N LEU A 204 -1.41 6.96 2.05
CA LEU A 204 -1.64 8.23 1.37
C LEU A 204 -1.37 8.18 -0.14
N VAL A 205 -2.35 8.58 -0.94
CA VAL A 205 -2.21 8.75 -2.39
C VAL A 205 -1.59 10.11 -2.70
N ALA A 206 -0.47 10.10 -3.43
CA ALA A 206 0.12 11.29 -4.03
C ALA A 206 -0.44 11.52 -5.45
N LYS A 207 -0.76 12.78 -5.79
CA LYS A 207 -1.18 13.18 -7.13
C LYS A 207 -0.37 14.37 -7.62
N ALA A 208 0.13 14.25 -8.85
CA ALA A 208 0.79 15.32 -9.58
C ALA A 208 0.51 15.19 -11.09
N ASP A 209 0.80 16.23 -11.85
CA ASP A 209 0.51 16.31 -13.28
C ASP A 209 1.57 15.62 -14.18
N SER A 210 2.73 15.27 -13.62
CA SER A 210 3.80 14.56 -14.33
C SER A 210 4.50 13.53 -13.45
N ILE A 211 5.25 12.63 -14.09
CA ILE A 211 6.02 11.58 -13.39
C ILE A 211 7.13 12.20 -12.54
N GLU A 212 7.79 13.25 -13.05
CA GLU A 212 8.85 13.99 -12.35
C GLU A 212 8.28 14.68 -11.10
N ALA A 213 7.17 15.40 -11.26
CA ALA A 213 6.51 16.07 -10.15
C ALA A 213 5.98 15.06 -9.11
N LEU A 214 5.51 13.89 -9.54
CA LEU A 214 5.07 12.82 -8.65
C LEU A 214 6.25 12.21 -7.86
N ALA A 215 7.41 12.03 -8.50
CA ALA A 215 8.61 11.54 -7.83
C ALA A 215 9.06 12.51 -6.71
N ASP A 216 9.18 13.80 -7.03
CA ASP A 216 9.54 14.84 -6.06
C ASP A 216 8.54 14.92 -4.90
N LEU A 217 7.23 14.82 -5.21
CA LEU A 217 6.17 14.83 -4.21
C LEU A 217 6.23 13.60 -3.31
N SER A 218 6.50 12.42 -3.87
CA SER A 218 6.61 11.17 -3.11
C SER A 218 7.79 11.23 -2.14
N ASP A 219 8.92 11.78 -2.54
CA ASP A 219 10.09 11.95 -1.67
C ASP A 219 9.81 12.94 -0.52
N LYS A 220 9.09 14.03 -0.80
CA LYS A 220 8.63 14.97 0.23
C LYS A 220 7.70 14.30 1.25
N ILE A 221 6.74 13.51 0.80
CA ILE A 221 5.81 12.79 1.68
C ILE A 221 6.55 11.76 2.54
N LYS A 222 7.49 11.01 1.94
CA LYS A 222 8.36 10.07 2.68
C LYS A 222 9.22 10.76 3.72
N ALA A 223 9.75 11.95 3.43
CA ALA A 223 10.53 12.74 4.39
C ALA A 223 9.70 13.17 5.62
N GLN A 224 8.37 13.26 5.49
CA GLN A 224 7.46 13.50 6.62
C GLN A 224 7.20 12.24 7.46
N GLY A 225 7.66 11.07 7.01
CA GLY A 225 7.54 9.78 7.70
C GLY A 225 6.29 8.99 7.34
N VAL A 226 5.73 9.22 6.14
CA VAL A 226 4.67 8.39 5.56
C VAL A 226 5.31 7.52 4.49
N GLU A 227 5.45 6.23 4.76
CA GLU A 227 6.07 5.27 3.83
C GLU A 227 5.06 4.60 2.88
N ASP A 228 3.78 4.54 3.28
CA ASP A 228 2.67 3.82 2.63
C ASP A 228 1.60 4.74 2.03
#